data_AF-A0AAP2UFJ7-F1
#
_entry.id   AF-A0AAP2UFJ7-F1
#
_cell.length_a   1.000
_cell.length_b   1.000
_cell.length_c   1.000
_cell.angle_alpha   90.00
_cell.angle_beta   90.00
_cell.angle_gamma   90.00
#
_symmetry.space_group_name_H-M   'P 1'
#
loop_
_entity.id
_entity.type
_entity.pdbx_description
1 polymer ?
#
loop_
_entity_poly.entity_id
_entity_poly.type
_entity_poly.pdbx_seq_one_letter_code
_entity_poly.pdbx_strand_id
1 'polypeptide(L)'
;MGVLSGETEEVQAEVVEAPKRKPFTIWEVDGKEYRLKLTTSEIVSLESKLRVNLLTIISSADDGSLPPLKVMLLITHGAMKKFQHGIKEDDVIELFDKYCEEGGTQMTFMTDVFLPIYQVSGFFSQAQAETMDKRLVEAKEQM
;
A
#
# COMPACT_ATOMS: atom_id res chain seq x y z
N MET A 1 -17.94 56.41 -32.26
CA MET A 1 -16.76 55.69 -31.73
C MET A 1 -17.24 55.02 -30.44
N GLY A 2 -17.60 53.75 -30.39
CA GLY A 2 -16.90 52.56 -30.87
C GLY A 2 -16.51 51.76 -29.62
N VAL A 3 -17.52 51.18 -28.94
CA VAL A 3 -17.33 50.33 -27.76
C VAL A 3 -16.71 49.00 -28.21
N LEU A 4 -15.46 48.77 -27.83
CA LEU A 4 -14.80 47.47 -27.98
C LEU A 4 -15.12 46.64 -26.75
N SER A 5 -16.17 45.83 -26.87
CA SER A 5 -16.44 44.70 -25.98
C SER A 5 -15.41 43.62 -26.32
N GLY A 6 -14.37 43.49 -25.49
CA GLY A 6 -13.47 42.34 -25.52
C GLY A 6 -14.11 41.19 -24.77
N GLU A 7 -14.57 40.18 -25.51
CA GLU A 7 -15.08 38.92 -24.97
C GLU A 7 -13.97 38.22 -24.17
N THR A 8 -14.22 38.00 -22.88
CA THR A 8 -13.36 37.15 -22.06
C THR A 8 -13.65 35.71 -22.44
N GLU A 9 -12.75 35.09 -23.20
CA GLU A 9 -12.77 33.66 -23.49
C GLU A 9 -12.56 32.90 -22.16
N GLU A 10 -13.64 32.35 -21.60
CA GLU A 10 -13.57 31.40 -20.50
C GLU A 10 -12.91 30.12 -21.00
N VAL A 11 -11.62 29.96 -20.75
CA VAL A 11 -10.93 28.70 -20.91
C VAL A 11 -11.51 27.72 -19.89
N GLN A 12 -12.46 26.88 -20.33
CA GLN A 12 -12.92 25.74 -19.55
C GLN A 12 -11.75 24.79 -19.37
N ALA A 13 -11.12 24.84 -18.20
CA ALA A 13 -10.16 23.84 -17.79
C ALA A 13 -10.88 22.50 -17.70
N GLU A 14 -10.61 21.62 -18.66
CA GLU A 14 -11.04 20.23 -18.61
C GLU A 14 -10.44 19.61 -17.34
N VAL A 15 -11.30 19.37 -16.34
CA VAL A 15 -10.90 18.70 -15.10
C VAL A 15 -10.64 17.24 -15.46
N VAL A 16 -9.40 16.93 -15.85
CA VAL A 16 -8.96 15.54 -16.03
C VAL A 16 -9.15 14.84 -14.69
N GLU A 17 -10.16 13.97 -14.60
CA GLU A 17 -10.48 13.22 -13.38
C GLU A 17 -9.27 12.35 -13.03
N ALA A 18 -8.47 12.79 -12.06
CA ALA A 18 -7.28 12.07 -11.65
C ALA A 18 -7.65 10.63 -11.23
N PRO A 19 -6.95 9.60 -11.73
CA PRO A 19 -7.35 8.20 -11.57
C PRO A 19 -7.50 7.83 -10.09
N LYS A 20 -8.72 7.57 -9.61
CA LYS A 20 -9.00 7.35 -8.18
C LYS A 20 -8.12 6.23 -7.61
N ARG A 21 -7.43 6.50 -6.50
CA ARG A 21 -6.55 5.52 -5.82
C ARG A 21 -7.33 4.25 -5.47
N LYS A 22 -6.72 3.08 -5.63
CA LYS A 22 -7.33 1.79 -5.26
C LYS A 22 -7.79 1.85 -3.79
N PRO A 23 -9.02 1.39 -3.48
CA PRO A 23 -9.61 1.56 -2.15
C PRO A 23 -8.97 0.66 -1.09
N PHE A 24 -8.39 -0.48 -1.47
CA PHE A 24 -7.69 -1.47 -0.65
C PHE A 24 -6.84 -2.39 -1.56
N THR A 25 -5.98 -3.22 -0.97
CA THR A 25 -5.32 -4.36 -1.64
C THR A 25 -5.82 -5.69 -1.05
N ILE A 26 -5.55 -6.80 -1.72
CA ILE A 26 -5.98 -8.14 -1.32
C ILE A 26 -4.76 -9.00 -1.02
N TRP A 27 -4.83 -9.78 0.05
CA TRP A 27 -3.96 -10.91 0.31
C TRP A 27 -4.80 -12.17 0.32
N GLU A 28 -4.50 -13.12 -0.56
CA GLU A 28 -5.17 -14.42 -0.61
C GLU A 28 -4.32 -15.45 0.13
N VAL A 29 -4.96 -16.19 1.04
CA VAL A 29 -4.36 -17.30 1.79
C VAL A 29 -5.45 -18.33 2.05
N ASP A 30 -5.17 -19.61 1.81
CA ASP A 30 -6.07 -20.73 2.08
C ASP A 30 -7.42 -20.57 1.35
N GLY A 31 -7.36 -20.10 0.10
CA GLY A 31 -8.52 -19.79 -0.74
C GLY A 31 -9.41 -18.66 -0.22
N LYS A 32 -8.92 -17.86 0.75
CA LYS A 32 -9.67 -16.75 1.35
C LYS A 32 -8.98 -15.41 1.08
N GLU A 33 -9.77 -14.46 0.59
CA GLU A 33 -9.32 -13.08 0.37
C GLU A 33 -9.40 -12.23 1.64
N TYR A 34 -8.29 -11.58 1.99
CA TYR A 34 -8.20 -10.59 3.05
C TYR A 34 -7.99 -9.20 2.46
N ARG A 35 -8.91 -8.28 2.76
CA ARG A 35 -8.78 -6.87 2.36
C ARG A 35 -7.85 -6.14 3.32
N LEU A 36 -6.93 -5.35 2.76
CA LEU A 36 -5.88 -4.67 3.50
C LEU A 36 -5.86 -3.18 3.17
N LYS A 37 -5.88 -2.35 4.21
CA LYS A 37 -5.59 -0.90 4.14
C LYS A 37 -5.35 -0.32 5.52
N LEU A 38 -4.28 0.45 5.67
CA LEU A 38 -4.07 1.25 6.87
C LEU A 38 -4.96 2.48 6.86
N THR A 39 -5.58 2.74 8.01
CA THR A 39 -6.22 4.01 8.29
C THR A 39 -5.21 4.94 8.95
N THR A 40 -5.45 6.26 8.91
CA THR A 40 -4.60 7.23 9.62
C THR A 40 -4.44 6.89 11.11
N SER A 41 -5.51 6.42 11.76
CA SER A 41 -5.44 6.01 13.17
C SER A 41 -4.53 4.80 13.39
N GLU A 42 -4.55 3.81 12.51
CA GLU A 42 -3.64 2.66 12.59
C GLU A 42 -2.20 3.06 12.27
N ILE A 43 -1.97 3.98 11.33
CA ILE A 43 -0.63 4.51 11.04
C ILE A 43 -0.03 5.14 12.30
N VAL A 44 -0.73 6.07 12.94
CA VAL A 44 -0.26 6.74 14.17
C VAL A 44 0.00 5.74 15.31
N SER A 45 -0.86 4.74 15.46
CA SER A 45 -0.70 3.68 16.45
C SER A 45 0.55 2.82 16.19
N LEU A 46 0.76 2.42 14.94
CA LEU A 46 1.92 1.62 14.54
C LEU A 46 3.23 2.39 14.69
N GLU A 47 3.28 3.66 14.29
CA GLU A 47 4.47 4.51 14.47
C GLU A 47 4.82 4.67 15.95
N SER A 48 3.81 4.81 16.80
CA SER A 48 4.00 4.88 18.26
C SER A 48 4.55 3.56 18.83
N LYS A 49 4.03 2.40 18.37
CA LYS A 49 4.47 1.06 18.80
C LYS A 49 5.89 0.74 18.30
N LEU A 50 6.20 1.10 17.06
CA LEU A 50 7.49 0.84 16.42
C LEU A 50 8.56 1.89 16.77
N ARG A 51 8.14 3.09 17.20
CA ARG A 51 8.98 4.27 17.42
C ARG A 51 9.74 4.73 16.18
N VAL A 52 9.19 4.47 15.00
CA VAL A 52 9.77 4.86 13.70
C VAL A 52 8.64 5.27 12.76
N ASN A 53 8.94 6.15 11.80
CA ASN A 53 7.98 6.51 10.75
C ASN A 53 7.81 5.35 9.76
N LEU A 54 6.58 5.05 9.34
CA LEU A 54 6.34 3.88 8.48
C LEU A 54 7.01 3.99 7.11
N LEU A 55 7.26 5.19 6.58
CA LEU A 55 8.03 5.36 5.34
C LEU A 55 9.49 4.94 5.52
N THR A 56 10.09 5.17 6.68
CA THR A 56 11.49 4.76 6.92
C THR A 56 11.65 3.24 6.79
N ILE A 57 10.63 2.47 7.18
CA ILE A 57 10.65 1.00 7.11
C ILE A 57 10.82 0.51 5.66
N ILE A 58 10.12 1.14 4.71
CA ILE A 58 10.23 0.77 3.30
C ILE A 58 11.44 1.41 2.62
N SER A 59 11.90 2.58 3.07
CA SER A 59 13.10 3.21 2.52
C SER A 59 14.37 2.43 2.87
N SER A 60 14.38 1.70 4.00
CA SER A 60 15.44 0.72 4.28
C SER A 60 15.46 -0.41 3.24
N ALA A 61 14.33 -0.74 2.60
CA ALA A 61 14.33 -1.76 1.56
C ALA A 61 15.08 -1.34 0.28
N ASP A 62 15.29 -0.03 0.07
CA ASP A 62 16.02 0.48 -1.10
C ASP A 62 17.52 0.13 -1.05
N ASP A 63 18.08 -0.17 0.13
CA ASP A 63 19.47 -0.64 0.30
C ASP A 63 19.61 -2.17 0.16
N GLY A 64 18.52 -2.87 -0.17
CA GLY A 64 18.45 -4.32 -0.25
C GLY A 64 18.17 -5.01 1.09
N SER A 65 18.05 -4.27 2.20
CA SER A 65 17.67 -4.83 3.49
C SER A 65 16.15 -4.93 3.64
N LEU A 66 15.64 -6.15 3.71
CA LEU A 66 14.23 -6.37 4.02
C LEU A 66 13.93 -5.92 5.45
N PRO A 67 12.77 -5.26 5.68
CA PRO A 67 12.26 -5.09 7.03
C PRO A 67 12.18 -6.44 7.76
N PRO A 68 12.38 -6.46 9.09
CA PRO A 68 12.16 -7.68 9.85
C PRO A 68 10.75 -8.22 9.63
N LEU A 69 10.60 -9.53 9.40
CA LEU A 69 9.31 -10.16 9.11
C LEU A 69 8.24 -9.79 10.15
N LYS A 70 8.61 -9.77 11.44
CA LYS A 70 7.71 -9.36 12.53
C LYS A 70 7.12 -7.96 12.32
N VAL A 71 7.92 -7.02 11.81
CA VAL A 71 7.46 -5.66 11.51
C VAL A 71 6.48 -5.69 10.33
N MET A 72 6.78 -6.47 9.29
CA MET A 72 5.89 -6.62 8.14
C MET A 72 4.52 -7.19 8.56
N LEU A 73 4.52 -8.29 9.33
CA LEU A 73 3.30 -8.93 9.83
C LEU A 73 2.50 -8.00 10.76
N LEU A 74 3.17 -7.24 11.63
CA LEU A 74 2.50 -6.27 12.50
C LEU A 74 1.78 -5.15 11.71
N ILE A 75 2.40 -4.65 10.65
CA ILE A 75 1.78 -3.63 9.79
C ILE A 75 0.63 -4.24 8.99
N THR A 76 0.80 -5.46 8.47
CA THR A 76 -0.28 -6.21 7.80
C THR A 76 -1.46 -6.42 8.73
N HIS A 77 -1.22 -6.79 10.00
CA HIS A 77 -2.26 -6.87 11.03
C HIS A 77 -3.01 -5.55 11.20
N GLY A 78 -2.30 -4.42 11.30
CA GLY A 78 -2.91 -3.09 11.33
C GLY A 78 -3.77 -2.81 10.09
N ALA A 79 -3.33 -3.24 8.91
CA ALA A 79 -4.06 -3.07 7.64
C ALA A 79 -5.32 -3.95 7.54
N MET A 80 -5.37 -5.08 8.25
CA MET A 80 -6.52 -5.99 8.29
C MET A 80 -7.65 -5.50 9.19
N LYS A 81 -7.34 -4.79 10.28
CA LYS A 81 -8.33 -4.40 11.32
C LYS A 81 -9.54 -3.64 10.79
N LYS A 82 -9.38 -2.88 9.70
CA LYS A 82 -10.49 -2.14 9.08
C LYS A 82 -11.57 -3.07 8.51
N PHE A 83 -11.18 -4.24 8.03
CA PHE A 83 -12.06 -5.16 7.29
C PHE A 83 -12.31 -6.47 8.02
N GLN A 84 -11.45 -6.83 8.97
CA GLN A 84 -11.55 -8.06 9.74
C GLN A 84 -11.63 -7.76 11.24
N HIS A 85 -12.84 -7.84 11.77
CA HIS A 85 -13.07 -7.66 13.20
C HIS A 85 -12.50 -8.84 14.00
N GLY A 86 -11.78 -8.53 15.09
CA GLY A 86 -11.30 -9.54 16.04
C GLY A 86 -10.03 -10.28 15.65
N ILE A 87 -9.40 -9.95 14.52
CA ILE A 87 -8.12 -10.54 14.13
C ILE A 87 -7.00 -10.17 15.12
N LYS A 88 -6.22 -11.16 15.53
CA LYS A 88 -5.07 -11.02 16.43
C LYS A 88 -3.76 -11.03 15.64
N GLU A 89 -2.68 -10.59 16.30
CA GLU A 89 -1.33 -10.62 15.71
C GLU A 89 -0.91 -12.07 15.41
N ASP A 90 -1.19 -12.99 16.33
CA ASP A 90 -0.92 -14.43 16.17
C ASP A 90 -1.64 -15.04 14.96
N ASP A 91 -2.90 -14.64 14.71
CA ASP A 91 -3.65 -15.11 13.54
C ASP A 91 -2.94 -14.74 12.22
N VAL A 92 -2.28 -13.58 12.18
CA VAL A 92 -1.54 -13.12 10.98
C VAL A 92 -0.24 -13.89 10.81
N ILE A 93 0.40 -14.30 11.90
CA ILE A 93 1.57 -15.19 11.87
C ILE A 93 1.18 -16.55 11.29
N GLU A 94 0.07 -17.13 11.77
CA GLU A 94 -0.45 -18.40 11.22
C GLU A 94 -0.86 -18.29 9.74
N LEU A 95 -1.43 -17.14 9.34
CA LEU A 95 -1.72 -16.89 7.92
C LEU A 95 -0.45 -16.81 7.06
N PHE A 96 0.64 -16.30 7.61
CA PHE A 96 1.92 -16.29 6.90
C PHE A 96 2.50 -17.70 6.72
N ASP A 97 2.37 -18.57 7.73
CA ASP A 97 2.76 -19.97 7.60
C ASP A 97 1.98 -20.67 6.48
N LYS A 98 0.66 -20.50 6.45
CA LYS A 98 -0.20 -21.01 5.36
C LYS A 98 0.18 -20.45 3.99
N TYR A 99 0.44 -19.15 3.92
CA TYR A 99 0.93 -18.51 2.70
C TYR A 99 2.24 -19.15 2.21
N CYS A 100 3.13 -19.54 3.12
CA CYS A 100 4.35 -20.28 2.78
C CYS A 100 4.09 -21.72 2.33
N GLU A 101 3.13 -22.42 2.93
CA GLU A 101 2.70 -23.76 2.49
C GLU A 101 2.14 -23.76 1.05
N GLU A 102 1.55 -22.64 0.62
CA GLU A 102 1.07 -22.42 -0.75
C GLU A 102 2.18 -22.02 -1.75
N GLY A 103 3.43 -21.94 -1.29
CA GLY A 103 4.59 -21.57 -2.11
C GLY A 103 4.99 -20.09 -2.02
N GLY A 104 4.33 -19.31 -1.16
CA GLY A 104 4.73 -17.95 -0.83
C GLY A 104 6.06 -17.88 -0.08
N THR A 105 6.76 -16.77 -0.21
CA THR A 105 8.03 -16.50 0.48
C THR A 105 7.99 -15.13 1.16
N GLN A 106 8.96 -14.86 2.03
CA GLN A 106 9.10 -13.51 2.60
C GLN A 106 9.32 -12.44 1.51
N MET A 107 9.99 -12.80 0.41
CA MET A 107 10.21 -11.91 -0.74
C MET A 107 8.91 -11.60 -1.46
N THR A 108 8.12 -12.62 -1.80
CA THR A 108 6.83 -12.43 -2.47
C THR A 108 5.83 -11.74 -1.54
N PHE A 109 5.89 -11.99 -0.23
CA PHE A 109 5.09 -11.23 0.75
C PHE A 109 5.45 -9.75 0.78
N MET A 110 6.74 -9.40 0.67
CA MET A 110 7.19 -8.01 0.56
C MET A 110 6.58 -7.33 -0.67
N THR A 111 6.69 -7.96 -1.84
CA THR A 111 6.28 -7.35 -3.11
C THR A 111 4.78 -7.38 -3.37
N ASP A 112 4.10 -8.44 -2.93
CA ASP A 112 2.73 -8.75 -3.37
C ASP A 112 1.69 -8.32 -2.35
N VAL A 113 2.10 -8.20 -1.09
CA VAL A 113 1.20 -7.89 0.02
C VAL A 113 1.65 -6.61 0.72
N PHE A 114 2.87 -6.58 1.21
CA PHE A 114 3.35 -5.52 2.08
C PHE A 114 3.46 -4.16 1.37
N LEU A 115 4.17 -4.07 0.23
CA LEU A 115 4.28 -2.82 -0.52
C LEU A 115 2.93 -2.30 -1.05
N PRO A 116 2.02 -3.16 -1.56
CA PRO A 116 0.68 -2.73 -1.95
C PRO A 116 -0.16 -2.11 -0.82
N ILE A 117 0.06 -2.50 0.45
CA ILE A 117 -0.58 -1.81 1.59
C ILE A 117 -0.20 -0.33 1.58
N TYR A 118 1.07 0.01 1.36
CA TYR A 118 1.52 1.41 1.35
C TYR A 118 0.90 2.21 0.19
N GLN A 119 0.77 1.60 -0.98
CA GLN A 119 0.17 2.23 -2.17
C GLN A 119 -1.28 2.66 -1.93
N VAL A 120 -2.07 1.83 -1.24
CA VAL A 120 -3.50 2.10 -0.99
C VAL A 120 -3.78 2.90 0.28
N SER A 121 -2.76 3.13 1.12
CA SER A 121 -2.88 3.71 2.46
C SER A 121 -2.47 5.18 2.57
N GLY A 122 -2.22 5.85 1.45
CA GLY A 122 -2.05 7.29 1.43
C GLY A 122 -0.60 7.80 1.48
N PHE A 123 0.39 6.91 1.52
CA PHE A 123 1.81 7.25 1.60
C PHE A 123 2.37 7.91 0.34
N PHE A 124 1.80 7.57 -0.82
CA PHE A 124 2.31 7.98 -2.13
C PHE A 124 1.27 8.76 -2.92
N SER A 125 1.73 9.65 -3.80
CA SER A 125 0.92 10.17 -4.89
C SER A 125 0.53 9.04 -5.87
N GLN A 126 -0.46 9.28 -6.73
CA GLN A 126 -0.84 8.30 -7.77
C GLN A 126 0.35 7.98 -8.67
N ALA A 127 1.04 9.01 -9.17
CA ALA A 127 2.21 8.84 -10.03
C ALA A 127 3.34 8.04 -9.34
N GLN A 128 3.57 8.24 -8.04
CA GLN A 128 4.54 7.46 -7.27
C GLN A 128 4.12 6.00 -7.12
N ALA A 129 2.84 5.74 -6.82
CA ALA A 129 2.31 4.38 -6.71
C ALA A 129 2.40 3.62 -8.04
N GLU A 130 2.04 4.26 -9.17
CA GLU A 130 2.13 3.69 -10.52
C GLU A 130 3.58 3.40 -10.92
N THR A 131 4.52 4.29 -10.57
CA THR A 131 5.95 4.07 -10.82
C THR A 131 6.45 2.86 -10.03
N MET A 132 6.01 2.71 -8.78
CA MET A 132 6.37 1.57 -7.95
C MET A 132 5.74 0.27 -8.49
N ASP A 133 4.48 0.29 -8.96
CA ASP A 133 3.85 -0.86 -9.62
C ASP A 133 4.68 -1.36 -10.82
N LYS A 134 5.12 -0.44 -11.69
CA LYS A 134 5.97 -0.79 -12.84
C LYS A 134 7.28 -1.45 -12.41
N ARG A 135 7.97 -0.85 -11.43
CA ARG A 135 9.23 -1.39 -10.89
C ARG A 135 9.04 -2.76 -10.25
N LEU A 136 7.93 -2.99 -9.56
CA LEU A 136 7.63 -4.29 -8.95
C LEU A 136 7.38 -5.37 -9.99
N VAL A 137 6.71 -5.04 -11.10
CA VAL A 137 6.54 -5.97 -12.22
C VAL A 137 7.90 -6.33 -12.83
N GLU A 138 8.72 -5.32 -13.14
CA GLU A 138 10.06 -5.54 -13.71
C GLU A 138 10.96 -6.38 -12.78
N ALA A 139 10.92 -6.12 -11.47
CA ALA A 139 11.69 -6.89 -10.48
C ALA A 139 11.22 -8.36 -10.42
N LYS A 140 9.91 -8.61 -10.54
CA LYS A 140 9.36 -9.98 -10.54
C LYS A 140 9.76 -10.78 -11.77
N GLU A 141 9.87 -10.15 -12.93
CA GLU A 141 10.32 -10.82 -14.15
C GLU A 141 11.79 -11.25 -14.10
N GLN A 142 12.56 -10.71 -13.14
CA GLN A 142 13.98 -11.01 -12.95
C GLN A 142 14.27 -12.00 -11.81
N MET A 143 13.24 -12.43 -11.07
CA MET A 143 13.31 -13.41 -9.98
C MET A 143 12.96 -14.82 -10.46
#